data_AF-A0A2N3HP10-F1
#
_entry.id   AF-A0A2N3HP10-F1
#
_cell.length_a   1.000
_cell.length_b   1.000
_cell.length_c   1.000
_cell.angle_alpha   90.00
_cell.angle_beta   90.00
_cell.angle_gamma   90.00
#
_symmetry.space_group_name_H-M   'P 1'
#
loop_
_entity.id
_entity.type
_entity.pdbx_description
1 polymer ?
#
loop_
_entity_poly.entity_id
_entity_poly.type
_entity_poly.pdbx_seq_one_letter_code
_entity_poly.pdbx_strand_id
1 'polypeptide(L)'
;MELLVLSDYGSRENLKMKNPSESDILETMNSIDWNLFHQVCLSKNEYDWMEVGGNLKDDGLSATYGKNNERFVIDKAPTTINQLTEILLSYFNNDGKFNKKYKFTGENNSDSTYDAEKVYKQLFENERKASFEKNKTEKYGLMEIIELFIFAPYYFIRGSYKFKSFKHLKDENYIIKLKQKSIIYILSFLAWFLFINYQINNYKQKRFEEIEKIDISDWKKRHGYE
;
A
#
# COMPACT_ATOMS: atom_id res chain seq x y z
N MET A 1 0.02 13.32 13.50
CA MET A 1 1.39 13.73 13.13
C MET A 1 2.15 12.47 12.69
N GLU A 2 3.06 12.57 11.75
CA GLU A 2 3.79 11.45 11.16
C GLU A 2 5.27 11.82 11.01
N LEU A 3 6.16 10.92 11.40
CA LEU A 3 7.62 11.01 11.17
C LEU A 3 8.01 10.01 10.08
N LEU A 4 8.67 10.50 9.05
CA LEU A 4 9.09 9.73 7.87
C LEU A 4 10.58 9.93 7.64
N VAL A 5 11.32 8.85 7.42
CA VAL A 5 12.74 8.89 7.05
C VAL A 5 12.92 8.30 5.67
N LEU A 6 13.54 9.07 4.78
CA LEU A 6 13.86 8.70 3.42
C LEU A 6 15.38 8.68 3.20
N SER A 7 15.83 7.89 2.22
CA SER A 7 17.21 7.83 1.73
C SER A 7 17.23 7.66 0.21
N ASP A 8 18.43 7.59 -0.39
CA ASP A 8 18.62 7.52 -1.84
C ASP A 8 17.81 8.60 -2.56
N TYR A 9 17.96 9.86 -2.13
CA TYR A 9 17.27 11.02 -2.71
C TYR A 9 15.73 10.87 -2.75
N GLY A 10 15.16 10.32 -1.67
CA GLY A 10 13.71 10.14 -1.54
C GLY A 10 13.15 8.86 -2.16
N SER A 11 13.99 8.05 -2.81
CA SER A 11 13.53 6.82 -3.48
C SER A 11 13.31 5.63 -2.55
N ARG A 12 13.85 5.68 -1.32
CA ARG A 12 13.72 4.61 -0.32
C ARG A 12 13.16 5.12 0.99
N GLU A 13 12.00 4.58 1.38
CA GLU A 13 11.41 4.75 2.72
C GLU A 13 12.09 3.81 3.71
N ASN A 14 12.71 4.36 4.75
CA ASN A 14 13.39 3.59 5.80
C ASN A 14 12.54 3.44 7.06
N LEU A 15 11.76 4.47 7.40
CA LEU A 15 10.94 4.50 8.60
C LEU A 15 9.69 5.34 8.35
N LYS A 16 8.54 4.86 8.83
CA LYS A 16 7.30 5.61 8.88
C LYS A 16 6.59 5.36 10.21
N MET A 17 6.45 6.41 11.02
CA MET A 17 5.90 6.34 12.37
C MET A 17 4.73 7.32 12.53
N LYS A 18 3.59 6.81 13.01
CA LYS A 18 2.42 7.63 13.34
C LYS A 18 2.47 8.04 14.81
N ASN A 19 2.18 9.31 15.06
CA ASN A 19 2.17 9.93 16.39
C ASN A 19 3.48 9.75 17.16
N PRO A 20 4.62 10.22 16.60
CA PRO A 20 5.92 10.12 17.25
C PRO A 20 5.94 10.91 18.57
N SER A 21 6.71 10.42 19.53
CA SER A 21 7.11 11.14 20.74
C SER A 21 8.41 11.93 20.51
N GLU A 22 8.76 12.80 21.46
CA GLU A 22 10.02 13.53 21.42
C GLU A 22 11.24 12.58 21.43
N SER A 23 11.17 11.51 22.23
CA SER A 23 12.20 10.46 22.27
C SER A 23 12.33 9.72 20.95
N ASP A 24 11.22 9.48 20.25
CA ASP A 24 11.27 8.80 18.94
C ASP A 24 12.04 9.66 17.91
N ILE A 25 11.84 10.98 17.94
CA ILE A 25 12.57 11.91 17.06
C ILE A 25 14.07 11.88 17.38
N LEU A 26 14.43 11.94 18.67
CA LEU A 26 15.82 11.89 19.11
C LEU A 26 16.51 10.59 18.72
N GLU A 27 15.87 9.44 18.98
CA GLU A 27 16.38 8.13 18.62
C GLU A 27 16.55 8.00 17.11
N THR A 28 15.54 8.43 16.34
CA THR A 28 15.58 8.43 14.87
C THR A 28 16.76 9.23 14.35
N MET A 29 16.92 10.49 14.79
CA MET A 29 18.00 11.37 14.32
C MET A 29 19.40 10.83 14.64
N ASN A 30 19.55 10.14 15.79
CA ASN A 30 20.80 9.53 16.21
C ASN A 30 21.12 8.22 15.47
N SER A 31 20.11 7.52 14.97
CA SER A 31 20.27 6.23 14.28
C SER A 31 20.71 6.34 12.82
N ILE A 32 20.57 7.53 12.22
CA ILE A 32 20.84 7.77 10.80
C ILE A 32 22.33 7.95 10.53
N ASP A 33 22.85 7.29 9.48
CA ASP A 33 24.21 7.52 8.98
C ASP A 33 24.24 8.77 8.08
N TRP A 34 24.49 9.93 8.69
CA TRP A 34 24.53 11.22 8.00
C TRP A 34 25.74 11.42 7.06
N ASN A 35 26.60 10.41 6.89
CA ASN A 35 27.56 10.40 5.77
C ASN A 35 26.87 10.09 4.43
N LEU A 36 25.66 9.53 4.46
CA LEU A 36 24.80 9.30 3.32
C LEU A 36 23.66 10.33 3.28
N PHE A 37 23.08 10.54 2.10
CA PHE A 37 21.96 11.46 1.96
C PHE A 37 20.69 10.90 2.61
N HIS A 38 20.12 11.68 3.54
CA HIS A 38 18.88 11.35 4.22
C HIS A 38 17.94 12.55 4.28
N GLN A 39 16.63 12.26 4.34
CA GLN A 39 15.60 13.25 4.62
C GLN A 39 14.74 12.73 5.77
N VAL A 40 14.42 13.63 6.71
CA VAL A 40 13.54 13.37 7.84
C VAL A 40 12.41 14.38 7.79
N CYS A 41 11.20 13.88 7.56
CA CYS A 41 10.00 14.68 7.41
C CYS A 41 9.06 14.45 8.59
N LEU A 42 8.63 15.54 9.22
CA LEU A 42 7.67 15.55 10.32
C LEU A 42 6.42 16.32 9.87
N SER A 43 5.33 15.59 9.66
CA SER A 43 4.10 16.12 9.05
C SER A 43 2.94 16.11 10.05
N LYS A 44 2.25 17.24 10.21
CA LYS A 44 0.98 17.31 10.95
C LYS A 44 -0.20 16.95 10.04
N ASN A 45 -0.16 17.48 8.82
CA ASN A 45 -1.09 17.24 7.73
C ASN A 45 -0.40 17.61 6.40
N GLU A 46 -1.14 17.55 5.28
CA GLU A 46 -0.63 17.85 3.93
C GLU A 46 -0.09 19.28 3.75
N TYR A 47 -0.48 20.22 4.62
CA TYR A 47 -0.20 21.65 4.50
C TYR A 47 0.66 22.22 5.64
N ASP A 48 1.02 21.39 6.63
CA ASP A 48 1.86 21.76 7.77
C ASP A 48 2.85 20.62 8.03
N TRP A 49 4.10 20.83 7.61
CA TRP A 49 5.19 19.85 7.70
C TRP A 49 6.56 20.53 7.81
N MET A 50 7.54 19.82 8.35
CA MET A 50 8.95 20.21 8.43
C MET A 50 9.82 19.08 7.88
N GLU A 51 10.70 19.39 6.95
CA GLU A 51 11.72 18.50 6.42
C GLU A 51 13.10 19.01 6.82
N VAL A 52 13.93 18.13 7.35
CA VAL A 52 15.37 18.34 7.51
C VAL A 52 16.12 17.23 6.79
N GLY A 53 17.26 17.54 6.19
CA GLY A 53 17.96 16.51 5.41
C GLY A 53 19.32 16.93 4.89
N GLY A 54 19.88 16.07 4.05
CA GLY A 54 21.19 16.24 3.43
C GLY A 54 22.20 15.18 3.89
N ASN A 55 23.48 15.53 3.79
CA ASN A 55 24.59 14.74 4.31
C ASN A 55 25.76 15.64 4.73
N LEU A 56 26.66 15.10 5.55
CA LEU A 56 27.83 15.80 6.07
C LEU A 56 29.03 15.82 5.10
N LYS A 57 28.95 15.11 3.98
CA LYS A 57 30.10 14.85 3.11
C LYS A 57 30.12 15.77 1.88
N ASP A 58 29.04 15.77 1.11
CA ASP A 58 28.98 16.34 -0.23
C ASP A 58 27.86 17.41 -0.35
N ASP A 59 26.60 17.05 -0.07
CA ASP A 59 25.44 17.90 -0.39
C ASP A 59 25.17 18.99 0.66
N GLY A 60 25.74 18.86 1.86
CA GLY A 60 25.45 19.73 2.99
C GLY A 60 24.09 19.42 3.63
N LEU A 61 23.72 20.21 4.65
CA LEU A 61 22.45 20.04 5.37
C LEU A 61 21.47 21.16 5.03
N SER A 62 20.18 20.86 5.08
CA SER A 62 19.12 21.84 4.84
C SER A 62 17.89 21.58 5.73
N ALA A 63 17.03 22.60 5.80
CA ALA A 63 15.74 22.52 6.46
C ALA A 63 14.72 23.33 5.66
N THR A 64 13.53 22.77 5.46
CA THR A 64 12.42 23.39 4.77
C THR A 64 11.14 23.08 5.54
N TYR A 65 10.22 24.04 5.66
CA TYR A 65 8.89 23.75 6.19
C TYR A 65 7.80 24.30 5.30
N GLY A 66 6.67 23.59 5.29
CA GLY A 66 5.43 24.02 4.65
C GLY A 66 4.45 24.50 5.70
N LYS A 67 3.79 25.63 5.45
CA LYS A 67 2.66 26.11 6.25
C LYS A 67 1.67 26.86 5.37
N ASN A 68 0.39 26.50 5.40
CA ASN A 68 -0.68 27.18 4.65
C ASN A 68 -0.38 27.31 3.14
N ASN A 69 0.09 26.25 2.50
CA ASN A 69 0.56 26.24 1.09
C ASN A 69 1.80 27.08 0.78
N GLU A 70 2.40 27.74 1.76
CA GLU A 70 3.66 28.44 1.58
C GLU A 70 4.82 27.53 1.99
N ARG A 71 5.92 27.61 1.24
CA ARG A 71 7.16 26.88 1.52
C ARG A 71 8.23 27.86 1.96
N PHE A 72 8.89 27.51 3.04
CA PHE A 72 9.94 28.32 3.66
C PHE A 72 11.22 27.51 3.73
N VAL A 73 12.30 28.05 3.17
CA VAL A 73 13.62 27.42 3.15
C VAL A 73 14.53 28.16 4.11
N ILE A 74 15.36 27.42 4.84
CA ILE A 74 16.32 27.99 5.77
C ILE A 74 17.34 28.88 5.03
N ASP A 75 17.60 30.08 5.55
CA ASP A 75 18.51 31.04 4.88
C ASP A 75 19.96 30.58 4.94
N LYS A 76 20.36 30.05 6.10
CA LYS A 76 21.71 29.55 6.35
C LYS A 76 21.65 28.06 6.66
N ALA A 77 22.28 27.27 5.79
CA ALA A 77 22.40 25.84 5.93
C ALA A 77 22.88 25.45 7.34
N PRO A 78 22.22 24.48 8.00
CA PRO A 78 22.71 23.88 9.23
C PRO A 78 24.09 23.26 9.02
N THR A 79 24.94 23.30 10.04
CA THR A 79 26.30 22.72 9.98
C THR A 79 26.45 21.45 10.81
N THR A 80 25.42 21.07 11.58
CA THR A 80 25.46 19.89 12.45
C THR A 80 24.09 19.21 12.54
N ILE A 81 24.10 17.91 12.82
CA ILE A 81 22.88 17.11 13.04
C ILE A 81 22.10 17.60 14.28
N ASN A 82 22.81 18.13 15.28
CA ASN A 82 22.17 18.74 16.45
C ASN A 82 21.30 19.94 16.07
N GLN A 83 21.71 20.75 15.09
CA GLN A 83 20.88 21.86 14.61
C GLN A 83 19.64 21.36 13.86
N LEU A 84 19.76 20.31 13.04
CA LEU A 84 18.59 19.68 12.40
C LEU A 84 17.61 19.12 13.43
N THR A 85 18.15 18.44 14.44
CA THR A 85 17.37 17.86 15.54
C THR A 85 16.66 18.95 16.35
N GLU A 86 17.34 20.04 16.68
CA GLU A 86 16.75 21.20 17.36
C GLU A 86 15.60 21.82 16.55
N ILE A 87 15.77 21.95 15.22
CA ILE A 87 14.73 22.46 14.33
C ILE A 87 13.50 21.55 14.36
N LEU A 88 13.67 20.24 14.21
CA LEU A 88 12.58 19.27 14.26
C LEU A 88 11.86 19.29 15.61
N LEU A 89 12.59 19.30 16.72
CA LEU A 89 12.01 19.32 18.06
C LEU A 89 11.23 20.60 18.34
N SER A 90 11.77 21.75 17.93
CA SER A 90 11.08 23.04 18.05
C SER A 90 9.79 23.07 17.21
N TYR A 91 9.81 22.47 16.01
CA TYR A 91 8.61 22.31 15.18
C TYR A 91 7.59 21.34 15.81
N PHE A 92 8.04 20.20 16.31
CA PHE A 92 7.23 19.21 17.04
C PHE A 92 6.49 19.84 18.23
N ASN A 93 7.21 20.62 19.03
CA ASN A 93 6.70 21.30 20.22
C ASN A 93 5.86 22.56 19.92
N ASN A 94 5.70 22.93 18.65
CA ASN A 94 4.98 24.14 18.21
C ASN A 94 5.45 25.44 18.89
N ASP A 95 6.71 25.52 19.32
CA ASP A 95 7.22 26.64 20.10
C ASP A 95 7.76 27.81 19.25
N GLY A 96 7.91 27.58 17.93
CA GLY A 96 8.34 28.56 16.95
C GLY A 96 9.78 29.08 17.13
N LYS A 97 10.57 28.47 18.01
CA LYS A 97 11.95 28.90 18.28
C LYS A 97 12.86 28.69 17.06
N PHE A 98 12.65 27.63 16.29
CA PHE A 98 13.44 27.34 15.09
C PHE A 98 13.39 28.51 14.10
N ASN A 99 12.21 29.11 13.87
CA ASN A 99 12.06 30.19 12.90
C ASN A 99 12.75 31.47 13.38
N LYS A 100 12.69 31.75 14.69
CA LYS A 100 13.39 32.89 15.30
C LYS A 100 14.91 32.75 15.25
N LYS A 101 15.41 31.52 15.43
CA LYS A 101 16.86 31.23 15.54
C LYS A 101 17.54 31.10 14.19
N TYR A 102 16.92 30.40 13.23
CA TYR A 102 17.60 29.99 12.00
C TYR A 102 17.26 30.85 10.77
N LYS A 103 16.20 31.68 10.85
CA LYS A 103 15.62 32.46 9.74
C LYS A 103 15.26 31.61 8.52
N PHE A 104 14.02 31.74 8.09
CA PHE A 104 13.55 31.07 6.89
C PHE A 104 12.94 32.12 5.95
N THR A 105 13.31 32.04 4.69
CA THR A 105 12.73 32.86 3.63
C THR A 105 11.63 32.06 2.94
N GLY A 106 10.45 32.64 2.86
CA GLY A 106 9.36 32.10 2.06
C GLY A 106 9.60 32.36 0.59
N GLU A 107 9.44 31.35 -0.27
CA GLU A 107 9.16 31.62 -1.68
C GLU A 107 7.76 32.20 -1.76
N ASN A 108 7.65 33.53 -1.71
CA ASN A 108 6.46 34.21 -2.21
C ASN A 108 6.40 33.95 -3.72
N ASN A 109 5.77 32.87 -4.14
CA ASN A 109 5.27 32.75 -5.50
C ASN A 109 4.11 33.76 -5.66
N SER A 110 4.47 35.03 -5.77
CA SER A 110 3.56 36.11 -6.17
C SER A 110 3.35 36.14 -7.69
N ASP A 111 3.54 35.01 -8.37
CA ASP A 111 3.00 34.82 -9.71
C ASP A 111 1.58 34.28 -9.53
N SER A 112 0.60 35.18 -9.59
CA SER A 112 -0.84 34.91 -9.46
C SER A 112 -1.43 34.02 -10.57
N THR A 113 -0.59 33.30 -11.30
CA THR A 113 -0.92 32.34 -12.34
C THR A 113 -0.48 30.90 -12.01
N TYR A 114 0.35 30.71 -10.97
CA TYR A 114 0.75 29.37 -10.51
C TYR A 114 -0.32 28.78 -9.60
N ASP A 115 -1.28 28.10 -10.22
CA ASP A 115 -2.26 27.28 -9.52
C ASP A 115 -1.59 25.95 -9.14
N ALA A 116 -1.04 25.89 -7.93
CA ALA A 116 -0.41 24.69 -7.39
C ALA A 116 -1.36 23.49 -7.43
N GLU A 117 -2.65 23.69 -7.15
CA GLU A 117 -3.66 22.63 -7.22
C GLU A 117 -3.78 22.08 -8.65
N LYS A 118 -3.78 22.95 -9.66
CA LYS A 118 -3.77 22.55 -11.07
C LYS A 118 -2.50 21.79 -11.45
N VAL A 119 -1.33 22.23 -10.99
CA VAL A 119 -0.06 21.55 -11.28
C VAL A 119 0.00 20.18 -10.61
N TYR A 120 -0.37 20.08 -9.33
CA TYR A 120 -0.49 18.81 -8.62
C TYR A 120 -1.48 17.87 -9.28
N LYS A 121 -2.66 18.38 -9.67
CA LYS A 121 -3.66 17.60 -10.38
C LYS A 121 -3.14 17.11 -11.72
N GLN A 122 -2.40 17.93 -12.45
CA GLN A 122 -1.80 17.56 -13.74
C GLN A 122 -0.68 16.52 -13.57
N LEU A 123 0.17 16.64 -12.54
CA LEU A 123 1.18 15.64 -12.19
C LEU A 123 0.52 14.32 -11.80
N PHE A 124 -0.47 14.35 -10.91
CA PHE A 124 -1.22 13.17 -10.50
C PHE A 124 -1.94 12.50 -11.69
N GLU A 125 -2.53 13.28 -12.59
CA GLU A 125 -3.13 12.76 -13.82
C GLU A 125 -2.09 12.13 -14.75
N ASN A 126 -0.89 12.72 -14.86
CA ASN A 126 0.19 12.19 -15.69
C ASN A 126 0.76 10.89 -15.10
N GLU A 127 1.00 10.83 -13.80
CA GLU A 127 1.42 9.62 -13.09
C GLU A 127 0.36 8.52 -13.20
N ARG A 128 -0.92 8.86 -13.05
CA ARG A 128 -2.03 7.93 -13.23
C ARG A 128 -2.13 7.43 -14.67
N LYS A 129 -1.88 8.27 -15.67
CA LYS A 129 -1.80 7.84 -17.09
C LYS A 129 -0.62 6.90 -17.31
N ALA A 130 0.55 7.20 -16.76
CA ALA A 130 1.73 6.36 -16.87
C ALA A 130 1.51 4.99 -16.20
N SER A 131 0.88 4.96 -15.01
CA SER A 131 0.52 3.72 -14.34
C SER A 131 -0.53 2.93 -15.13
N PHE A 132 -1.53 3.60 -15.71
CA PHE A 132 -2.56 2.95 -16.55
C PHE A 132 -1.97 2.32 -17.81
N GLU A 133 -1.01 2.97 -18.47
CA GLU A 133 -0.33 2.39 -19.64
C GLU A 133 0.54 1.20 -19.24
N LYS A 134 1.22 1.26 -18.10
CA LYS A 134 1.98 0.11 -17.56
C LYS A 134 1.04 -1.06 -17.24
N ASN A 135 -0.04 -0.81 -16.50
CA ASN A 135 -1.02 -1.79 -16.04
C ASN A 135 -1.69 -2.56 -17.19
N LYS A 136 -1.88 -1.91 -18.34
CA LYS A 136 -2.47 -2.49 -19.55
C LYS A 136 -1.79 -3.77 -19.98
N THR A 137 -0.47 -3.83 -19.82
CA THR A 137 0.38 -4.95 -20.27
C THR A 137 0.71 -5.95 -19.16
N GLU A 138 0.34 -5.65 -17.92
CA GLU A 138 0.64 -6.52 -16.78
C GLU A 138 -0.14 -7.84 -16.87
N LYS A 139 0.51 -8.93 -16.46
CA LYS A 139 0.01 -10.30 -16.54
C LYS A 139 0.10 -10.97 -15.19
N TYR A 140 -0.78 -11.94 -14.94
CA TYR A 140 -0.57 -12.84 -13.81
C TYR A 140 0.64 -13.75 -14.08
N GLY A 141 1.46 -13.94 -13.07
CA GLY A 141 2.49 -14.96 -13.06
C GLY A 141 1.90 -16.36 -13.00
N LEU A 142 2.70 -17.37 -13.33
CA LEU A 142 2.24 -18.76 -13.42
C LEU A 142 1.66 -19.27 -12.08
N MET A 143 2.31 -18.96 -10.96
CA MET A 143 1.82 -19.36 -9.64
C MET A 143 0.51 -18.66 -9.26
N GLU A 144 0.35 -17.39 -9.63
CA GLU A 144 -0.90 -16.64 -9.41
C GLU A 144 -2.05 -17.26 -10.21
N ILE A 145 -1.78 -17.70 -11.45
CA ILE A 145 -2.78 -18.38 -12.29
C ILE A 145 -3.24 -19.69 -11.64
N ILE A 146 -2.29 -20.51 -11.15
CA ILE A 146 -2.60 -21.78 -10.48
C ILE A 146 -3.45 -21.53 -9.22
N GLU A 147 -3.05 -20.58 -8.39
CA GLU A 147 -3.78 -20.23 -7.16
C GLU A 147 -5.19 -19.71 -7.47
N LEU A 148 -5.32 -18.79 -8.44
CA LEU A 148 -6.62 -18.30 -8.90
C LEU A 148 -7.49 -19.43 -9.44
N PHE A 149 -6.92 -20.41 -10.16
CA PHE A 149 -7.69 -21.53 -10.68
C PHE A 149 -8.20 -22.45 -9.57
N ILE A 150 -7.38 -22.80 -8.59
CA ILE A 150 -7.80 -23.71 -7.51
C ILE A 150 -8.83 -23.04 -6.61
N PHE A 151 -8.60 -21.76 -6.24
CA PHE A 151 -9.38 -21.06 -5.22
C PHE A 151 -10.39 -20.04 -5.78
N ALA A 152 -10.64 -19.99 -7.09
CA ALA A 152 -11.56 -19.03 -7.70
C ALA A 152 -12.97 -19.03 -7.08
N PRO A 153 -13.63 -20.17 -6.82
CA PRO A 153 -14.96 -20.16 -6.19
C PRO A 153 -14.94 -19.51 -4.80
N TYR A 154 -13.91 -19.83 -4.01
CA TYR A 154 -13.73 -19.23 -2.68
C TYR A 154 -13.52 -17.72 -2.77
N TYR A 155 -12.59 -17.27 -3.63
CA TYR A 155 -12.32 -15.84 -3.81
C TYR A 155 -13.47 -15.06 -4.45
N PHE A 156 -14.33 -15.72 -5.23
CA PHE A 156 -15.52 -15.09 -5.80
C PHE A 156 -16.53 -14.73 -4.70
N ILE A 157 -16.72 -15.61 -3.72
CA ILE A 157 -17.69 -15.42 -2.63
C ILE A 157 -17.12 -14.48 -1.55
N ARG A 158 -15.89 -14.73 -1.10
CA ARG A 158 -15.28 -14.03 0.05
C ARG A 158 -14.48 -12.79 -0.34
N GLY A 159 -14.14 -12.64 -1.61
CA GLY A 159 -13.10 -11.72 -2.05
C GLY A 159 -11.68 -12.24 -1.73
N SER A 160 -10.68 -11.45 -2.10
CA SER A 160 -9.28 -11.72 -1.81
C SER A 160 -8.54 -10.41 -1.60
N TYR A 161 -7.73 -10.32 -0.54
CA TYR A 161 -6.83 -9.19 -0.30
C TYR A 161 -5.64 -9.19 -1.27
N LYS A 162 -5.24 -10.38 -1.75
CA LYS A 162 -4.10 -10.56 -2.65
C LYS A 162 -4.47 -10.25 -4.11
N PHE A 163 -5.67 -10.63 -4.54
CA PHE A 163 -6.10 -10.48 -5.92
C PHE A 163 -7.12 -9.36 -6.08
N LYS A 164 -6.74 -8.32 -6.84
CA LYS A 164 -7.63 -7.20 -7.22
C LYS A 164 -8.99 -7.70 -7.74
N SER A 165 -10.07 -7.04 -7.33
CA SER A 165 -11.43 -7.34 -7.78
C SER A 165 -11.60 -7.06 -9.27
N PHE A 166 -12.62 -7.63 -9.92
CA PHE A 166 -12.91 -7.35 -11.33
C PHE A 166 -13.14 -5.86 -11.60
N LYS A 167 -13.85 -5.19 -10.67
CA LYS A 167 -14.07 -3.75 -10.73
C LYS A 167 -12.73 -2.99 -10.67
N HIS A 168 -11.88 -3.30 -9.70
CA HIS A 168 -10.58 -2.64 -9.55
C HIS A 168 -9.65 -2.90 -10.74
N LEU A 169 -9.67 -4.10 -11.34
CA LEU A 169 -8.90 -4.38 -12.55
C LEU A 169 -9.39 -3.55 -13.75
N LYS A 170 -10.70 -3.33 -13.86
CA LYS A 170 -11.29 -2.49 -14.91
C LYS A 170 -10.97 -1.01 -14.68
N ASP A 171 -11.14 -0.53 -13.45
CA ASP A 171 -10.97 0.89 -13.09
C ASP A 171 -9.51 1.34 -13.24
N GLU A 172 -8.54 0.44 -13.00
CA GLU A 172 -7.09 0.70 -13.10
C GLU A 172 -6.45 0.24 -14.42
N ASN A 173 -7.27 -0.01 -15.45
CA ASN A 173 -6.84 -0.36 -16.81
C ASN A 173 -5.99 -1.64 -16.94
N TYR A 174 -6.19 -2.64 -16.07
CA TYR A 174 -5.52 -3.95 -16.16
C TYR A 174 -6.17 -4.88 -17.20
N ILE A 175 -6.11 -4.50 -18.48
CA ILE A 175 -6.84 -5.19 -19.55
C ILE A 175 -6.45 -6.67 -19.65
N ILE A 176 -5.15 -6.99 -19.63
CA ILE A 176 -4.71 -8.39 -19.81
C ILE A 176 -5.03 -9.23 -18.58
N LYS A 177 -4.71 -8.76 -17.36
CA LYS A 177 -5.10 -9.47 -16.12
C LYS A 177 -6.60 -9.67 -16.01
N LEU A 178 -7.42 -8.68 -16.41
CA LEU A 178 -8.88 -8.83 -16.41
C LEU A 178 -9.32 -9.98 -17.32
N LYS A 179 -8.80 -10.06 -18.55
CA LYS A 179 -9.09 -11.17 -19.48
C LYS A 179 -8.64 -12.52 -18.92
N GLN A 180 -7.41 -12.60 -18.40
CA GLN A 180 -6.88 -13.82 -17.78
C GLN A 180 -7.76 -14.28 -16.61
N LYS A 181 -8.10 -13.37 -15.69
CA LYS A 181 -8.94 -13.69 -14.52
C LYS A 181 -10.31 -14.21 -14.93
N SER A 182 -10.96 -13.58 -15.92
CA SER A 182 -12.26 -14.05 -16.42
C SER A 182 -12.18 -15.48 -16.97
N ILE A 183 -11.18 -15.77 -17.80
CA ILE A 183 -10.98 -17.11 -18.37
C ILE A 183 -10.71 -18.14 -17.27
N ILE A 184 -9.81 -17.82 -16.33
CA ILE A 184 -9.44 -18.70 -15.23
C ILE A 184 -10.65 -19.01 -14.34
N TYR A 185 -11.47 -17.99 -14.03
CA TYR A 185 -12.66 -18.19 -13.22
C TYR A 185 -13.65 -19.10 -13.93
N ILE A 186 -13.95 -18.87 -15.21
CA ILE A 186 -14.88 -19.72 -15.97
C ILE A 186 -14.40 -21.18 -15.98
N LEU A 187 -13.12 -21.42 -16.31
CA LEU A 187 -12.56 -22.77 -16.33
C LEU A 187 -12.57 -23.42 -14.95
N SER A 188 -12.25 -22.67 -13.90
CA SER A 188 -12.27 -23.15 -12.52
C SER A 188 -13.67 -23.52 -12.07
N PHE A 189 -14.67 -22.68 -12.32
CA PHE A 189 -16.06 -22.95 -11.96
C PHE A 189 -16.58 -24.21 -12.69
N LEU A 190 -16.24 -24.39 -13.96
CA LEU A 190 -16.57 -25.62 -14.69
C LEU A 190 -15.90 -26.85 -14.08
N ALA A 191 -14.61 -26.77 -13.76
CA ALA A 191 -13.87 -27.86 -13.14
C ALA A 191 -14.44 -28.24 -11.77
N TRP A 192 -14.72 -27.24 -10.91
CA TRP A 192 -15.34 -27.46 -9.61
C TRP A 192 -16.75 -28.02 -9.72
N PHE A 193 -17.55 -27.54 -10.69
CA PHE A 193 -18.89 -28.08 -10.93
C PHE A 193 -18.86 -29.56 -11.31
N LEU A 194 -17.98 -29.94 -12.25
CA LEU A 194 -17.80 -31.34 -12.65
C LEU A 194 -17.29 -32.20 -11.49
N PHE A 195 -16.32 -31.69 -10.72
CA PHE A 195 -15.77 -32.38 -9.56
C PHE A 195 -16.84 -32.63 -8.49
N ILE A 196 -17.61 -31.61 -8.13
CA ILE A 196 -18.68 -31.73 -7.13
C ILE A 196 -19.75 -32.73 -7.60
N ASN A 197 -20.19 -32.65 -8.86
CA ASN A 197 -21.16 -33.59 -9.41
C ASN A 197 -20.65 -35.03 -9.39
N TYR A 198 -19.38 -35.24 -9.75
CA TYR A 198 -18.74 -36.54 -9.67
C TYR A 198 -18.71 -37.08 -8.23
N GLN A 199 -18.32 -36.26 -7.26
CA GLN A 199 -18.32 -36.65 -5.85
C GLN A 199 -19.72 -37.00 -5.33
N ILE A 200 -20.74 -36.21 -5.68
CA ILE A 200 -22.13 -36.47 -5.29
C ILE A 200 -22.62 -37.79 -5.89
N ASN A 201 -22.34 -38.05 -7.17
CA ASN A 201 -22.78 -39.28 -7.84
C ASN A 201 -22.10 -40.53 -7.26
N ASN A 202 -20.79 -40.46 -7.03
CA ASN A 202 -20.06 -41.53 -6.36
C ASN A 202 -20.58 -41.80 -4.94
N TYR A 203 -20.86 -40.75 -4.18
CA TYR A 203 -21.44 -40.89 -2.85
C TYR A 203 -22.80 -41.57 -2.91
N LYS A 204 -23.68 -41.15 -3.82
CA LYS A 204 -25.00 -41.80 -4.02
C LYS A 204 -24.85 -43.27 -4.37
N GLN A 205 -23.97 -43.63 -5.30
CA GLN A 205 -23.73 -45.03 -5.67
C GLN A 205 -23.27 -45.87 -4.48
N LYS A 206 -22.25 -45.41 -3.74
CA LYS A 206 -21.80 -46.10 -2.52
C LYS A 206 -22.93 -46.29 -1.51
N ARG A 207 -23.76 -45.26 -1.31
CA ARG A 207 -24.93 -45.34 -0.41
C ARG A 207 -25.97 -46.35 -0.89
N PHE A 208 -26.23 -46.46 -2.19
CA PHE A 208 -27.13 -47.48 -2.73
C PHE A 208 -26.56 -48.88 -2.54
N GLU A 209 -25.28 -49.10 -2.83
CA GLU A 209 -24.60 -50.39 -2.59
C GLU A 209 -24.60 -50.78 -1.10
N GLU A 210 -24.43 -49.81 -0.20
CA GLU A 210 -24.57 -50.03 1.25
C GLU A 210 -25.99 -50.49 1.59
N ILE A 211 -27.02 -49.81 1.07
CA ILE A 211 -28.43 -50.16 1.30
C ILE A 211 -28.77 -51.55 0.75
N GLU A 212 -28.31 -51.90 -0.44
CA GLU A 212 -28.55 -53.23 -1.05
C GLU A 212 -27.91 -54.37 -0.25
N LYS A 213 -26.81 -54.11 0.45
CA LYS A 213 -26.15 -55.09 1.33
C LYS A 213 -26.80 -55.22 2.70
N ILE A 214 -27.73 -54.34 3.07
CA ILE A 214 -28.46 -54.46 4.34
C ILE A 214 -29.44 -55.62 4.21
N ASP A 215 -29.18 -56.69 4.95
CA ASP A 215 -30.14 -57.78 5.11
C ASP A 215 -31.29 -57.33 6.01
N ILE A 216 -32.51 -57.35 5.45
CA ILE A 216 -33.75 -57.00 6.15
C ILE A 216 -34.64 -58.21 6.45
N SER A 217 -34.14 -59.44 6.22
CA SER A 217 -34.89 -60.69 6.45
C SER A 217 -35.41 -60.79 7.88
N ASP A 218 -34.56 -60.55 8.87
CA ASP A 218 -34.93 -60.54 10.29
C ASP A 218 -36.01 -59.52 10.64
N TRP A 219 -35.99 -58.35 9.99
CA TRP A 219 -37.01 -57.32 10.16
C TRP A 219 -38.33 -57.73 9.52
N LYS A 220 -38.31 -58.25 8.29
CA LYS A 220 -39.51 -58.75 7.59
C LYS A 220 -40.22 -59.84 8.36
N LYS A 221 -39.46 -60.79 8.91
CA LYS A 221 -39.98 -61.89 9.73
C LYS A 221 -40.66 -61.42 11.02
N ARG A 222 -40.14 -60.37 11.69
CA ARG A 222 -40.75 -59.81 12.91
C ARG A 222 -42.05 -59.06 12.66
N HIS A 223 -42.26 -58.57 11.44
CA HIS A 223 -43.41 -57.74 11.08
C HIS A 223 -44.42 -58.45 10.17
N GLY A 224 -44.26 -59.75 9.92
CA GLY A 224 -45.23 -60.58 9.20
C GLY A 224 -45.34 -60.27 7.70
N TYR A 225 -44.25 -59.77 7.10
CA TYR A 225 -44.15 -59.55 5.65
C TYR A 225 -43.55 -60.76 4.90
N GLU A 226 -43.28 -61.86 5.63
CA GLU A 226 -42.83 -63.18 5.17
C GLU A 226 -43.67 -64.29 5.82
#